data_AF-A0A143X422-F1
#
_entry.id   AF-A0A143X422-F1
#
_cell.length_a   1.000
_cell.length_b   1.000
_cell.length_c   1.000
_cell.angle_alpha   90.00
_cell.angle_beta   90.00
_cell.angle_gamma   90.00
#
_symmetry.space_group_name_H-M   'P 1'
#
loop_
_entity.id
_entity.type
_entity.pdbx_description
1 polymer ?
#
loop_
_entity_poly.entity_id
_entity_poly.type
_entity_poly.pdbx_seq_one_letter_code
_entity_poly.pdbx_strand_id
1 'polypeptide(L)'
;MIAAGNVIKDKNLNMKDFFFYAQDIDWMMAMSAYVQMSLHGQVGLVIVGNSLDLNSHSREFLDAGNSWITSPAYIYYPELLERLHVRTQMKKNGRVHEEREF
;
A
#
# COMPACT_ATOMS: atom_id res chain seq x y z
N MET A 1 8.67 5.78 -10.33
CA MET A 1 8.68 4.50 -9.59
C MET A 1 8.74 3.25 -10.47
N ILE A 2 8.06 3.26 -11.62
CA ILE A 2 8.11 2.19 -12.63
C ILE A 2 9.56 1.81 -13.00
N ALA A 3 10.42 2.81 -13.23
CA ALA A 3 11.84 2.59 -13.55
C ALA A 3 12.58 1.78 -12.48
N ALA A 4 12.37 2.07 -11.19
CA ALA A 4 13.02 1.33 -10.10
C ALA A 4 12.53 -0.13 -10.05
N GLY A 5 11.23 -0.35 -10.26
CA GLY A 5 10.67 -1.70 -10.31
C GLY A 5 11.20 -2.52 -11.49
N ASN A 6 11.36 -1.89 -12.65
CA ASN A 6 11.94 -2.54 -13.82
C ASN A 6 13.40 -2.91 -13.59
N VAL A 7 14.21 -2.03 -13.00
CA VAL A 7 15.62 -2.36 -12.66
C VAL A 7 15.72 -3.56 -11.72
N ILE A 8 14.83 -3.71 -10.74
CA ILE A 8 14.80 -4.87 -9.84
C ILE A 8 14.49 -6.15 -10.62
N LYS A 9 13.49 -6.10 -11.51
CA LYS A 9 13.13 -7.23 -12.39
C LYS A 9 14.28 -7.60 -13.33
N ASP A 10 14.91 -6.62 -13.96
CA ASP A 10 16.01 -6.82 -14.90
C ASP A 10 17.24 -7.44 -14.22
N LYS A 11 17.45 -7.15 -12.94
CA LYS A 11 18.49 -7.75 -12.11
C LYS A 11 18.11 -9.13 -11.53
N ASN A 12 16.94 -9.67 -11.90
CA ASN A 12 16.40 -10.92 -11.38
C ASN A 12 16.33 -10.96 -9.84
N LEU A 13 16.05 -9.81 -9.22
CA LEU A 13 15.89 -9.67 -7.78
C LEU A 13 14.41 -9.82 -7.42
N ASN A 14 14.14 -10.38 -6.25
CA ASN A 14 12.78 -10.56 -5.79
C ASN A 14 12.21 -9.22 -5.31
N MET A 15 11.12 -8.75 -5.92
CA MET A 15 10.45 -7.50 -5.55
C MET A 15 10.05 -7.46 -4.07
N LYS A 16 9.81 -8.64 -3.50
CA LYS A 16 9.46 -8.87 -2.09
C LYS A 16 10.55 -8.49 -1.10
N ASP A 17 11.79 -8.30 -1.55
CA ASP A 17 12.90 -7.95 -0.67
C ASP A 17 13.08 -6.42 -0.55
N PHE A 18 12.23 -5.64 -1.24
CA PHE A 18 12.33 -4.19 -1.30
C PHE A 18 11.10 -3.52 -0.69
N PHE A 19 11.34 -2.51 0.14
CA PHE A 19 10.32 -1.58 0.61
C PHE A 19 10.58 -0.21 0.00
N PHE A 20 9.59 0.35 -0.70
CA PHE A 20 9.73 1.63 -1.36
C PHE A 20 9.21 2.76 -0.48
N TYR A 21 9.91 3.90 -0.54
CA TYR A 21 9.49 5.14 0.08
C TYR A 21 9.41 6.22 -0.99
N ALA A 22 8.29 6.91 -1.05
CA ALA A 22 8.09 8.04 -1.94
C ALA A 22 7.46 9.22 -1.19
N GLN A 23 7.82 10.42 -1.61
CA GLN A 23 7.30 11.66 -1.06
C GLN A 23 7.19 12.69 -2.17
N ASP A 24 6.08 13.41 -2.20
CA ASP A 24 5.89 14.54 -3.12
C ASP A 24 5.13 15.66 -2.39
N ILE A 25 5.44 16.92 -2.72
CA ILE A 25 4.75 18.07 -2.12
C ILE A 25 3.33 18.21 -2.70
N ASP A 26 3.12 17.75 -3.93
CA ASP A 26 1.82 17.78 -4.60
C ASP A 26 1.02 16.49 -4.33
N TRP A 27 -0.23 16.67 -3.91
CA TRP A 27 -1.11 15.57 -3.54
C TRP A 27 -1.44 14.65 -4.73
N MET A 28 -1.66 15.21 -5.92
CA MET A 28 -1.99 14.40 -7.10
C MET A 28 -0.78 13.57 -7.55
N MET A 29 0.42 14.16 -7.50
CA MET A 29 1.66 13.46 -7.82
C MET A 29 1.93 12.32 -6.83
N ALA A 30 1.79 12.57 -5.52
CA ALA A 30 1.90 11.53 -4.50
C ALA A 30 0.87 10.41 -4.71
N MET A 31 -0.40 10.74 -4.95
CA MET A 31 -1.43 9.74 -5.23
C MET A 31 -1.11 8.92 -6.50
N SER A 32 -0.61 9.58 -7.55
CA SER A 32 -0.21 8.88 -8.78
C SER A 32 0.92 7.88 -8.53
N ALA A 33 1.88 8.23 -7.67
CA ALA A 33 2.96 7.34 -7.28
C ALA A 33 2.42 6.12 -6.50
N TYR A 34 1.50 6.35 -5.56
CA TYR A 34 0.84 5.27 -4.81
C TYR A 34 0.08 4.30 -5.73
N VAL A 35 -0.68 4.83 -6.70
CA VAL A 35 -1.39 4.01 -7.70
C VAL A 35 -0.41 3.21 -8.55
N GLN A 36 0.67 3.84 -9.03
CA GLN A 36 1.69 3.14 -9.82
C GLN A 36 2.34 2.00 -9.02
N MET A 37 2.71 2.23 -7.77
CA MET A 37 3.27 1.19 -6.90
C MET A 37 2.31 0.01 -6.75
N SER A 38 1.04 0.31 -6.48
CA SER A 38 -0.01 -0.69 -6.30
C SER A 38 -0.15 -1.58 -7.54
N LEU A 39 -0.21 -0.97 -8.73
CA LEU A 39 -0.34 -1.69 -10.00
C LEU A 39 0.90 -2.55 -10.34
N HIS A 40 2.08 -2.16 -9.85
CA HIS A 40 3.33 -2.88 -10.12
C HIS A 40 3.67 -3.91 -9.05
N GLY A 41 2.82 -4.09 -8.03
CA GLY A 41 3.09 -5.00 -6.91
C GLY A 41 4.30 -4.55 -6.07
N GLN A 42 4.50 -3.25 -5.95
CA GLN A 42 5.58 -2.65 -5.16
C GLN A 42 5.06 -2.28 -3.77
N VAL A 43 5.66 -2.86 -2.73
CA VAL A 43 5.29 -2.61 -1.33
C VAL A 43 6.01 -1.38 -0.82
N GLY A 44 5.33 -0.48 -0.13
CA GLY A 44 5.92 0.76 0.33
C GLY A 44 4.93 1.81 0.81
N LEU A 45 5.49 2.97 1.17
CA LEU A 45 4.79 4.12 1.74
C LEU A 45 4.95 5.34 0.82
N VAL A 46 3.85 6.07 0.62
CA VAL A 46 3.84 7.34 -0.09
C VAL A 46 3.28 8.43 0.83
N ILE A 47 3.96 9.56 0.93
CA ILE A 47 3.57 10.70 1.77
C ILE A 47 3.44 11.98 0.94
N VAL A 48 2.44 12.79 1.25
CA VAL A 48 2.32 14.18 0.76
C VAL A 48 3.06 15.10 1.72
N GLY A 49 4.10 15.78 1.24
CA GLY A 49 4.83 16.75 2.03
C GLY A 49 6.12 17.21 1.39
N ASN A 50 6.70 18.28 1.95
CA ASN A 50 7.98 18.79 1.51
C ASN A 50 9.13 17.90 2.03
N SER A 51 9.83 17.21 1.13
CA SER A 51 10.95 16.34 1.50
C SER A 51 12.18 17.09 2.02
N LEU A 52 12.25 18.42 1.85
CA LEU A 52 13.29 19.26 2.45
C LEU A 52 12.98 19.59 3.91
N ASP A 53 11.74 19.38 4.35
CA ASP A 53 11.36 19.58 5.74
C ASP A 53 11.48 18.25 6.50
N LEU A 54 12.56 18.10 7.26
CA LEU A 54 12.92 16.87 7.98
C LEU A 54 11.84 16.41 8.99
N ASN A 55 10.85 17.25 9.29
CA ASN A 55 9.74 16.95 10.18
C ASN A 55 8.50 16.35 9.50
N SER A 56 8.52 16.11 8.18
CA SER A 56 7.37 15.62 7.40
C SER A 56 6.96 14.15 7.65
N HIS A 57 7.28 13.58 8.82
CA HIS A 57 7.26 12.14 9.07
C HIS A 57 6.35 11.75 10.26
N SER A 58 5.55 12.69 10.76
CA SER A 58 4.62 12.47 11.86
C SER A 58 3.56 11.42 11.52
N ARG A 59 3.16 10.61 12.51
CA ARG A 59 2.00 9.69 12.44
C ARG A 59 0.71 10.41 12.04
N GLU A 60 0.65 11.72 12.27
CA GLU A 60 -0.45 12.60 11.87
C GLU A 60 -0.68 12.64 10.35
N PHE A 61 0.33 12.38 9.51
CA PHE A 61 0.14 12.33 8.05
C PHE A 61 -0.69 11.12 7.60
N LEU A 62 -0.69 10.02 8.37
CA LEU A 62 -1.57 8.87 8.14
C LEU A 62 -3.01 9.21 8.52
N ASP A 63 -3.19 9.88 9.66
CA ASP A 63 -4.52 10.22 10.19
C ASP A 63 -5.19 11.36 9.39
N ALA A 64 -4.42 12.23 8.74
CA ALA A 64 -4.90 13.32 7.91
C ALA A 64 -5.22 12.94 6.45
N GLY A 65 -4.99 11.67 6.05
CA GLY A 65 -5.17 11.23 4.66
C GLY A 65 -4.10 11.75 3.68
N ASN A 66 -2.96 12.19 4.21
CA ASN A 66 -1.80 12.69 3.46
C ASN A 66 -0.71 11.63 3.31
N SER A 67 -1.04 10.36 3.51
CA SER A 67 -0.13 9.26 3.22
C SER A 67 -0.90 7.96 2.97
N TRP A 68 -0.28 7.10 2.18
CA TRP A 68 -0.84 5.80 1.81
C TRP A 68 0.24 4.73 1.88
N ILE A 69 -0.10 3.62 2.52
CA ILE A 69 0.72 2.41 2.52
C ILE A 69 0.13 1.40 1.55
N THR A 70 0.94 0.92 0.61
CA THR A 70 0.53 -0.21 -0.22
C THR A 70 0.50 -1.44 0.67
N SER A 71 -0.67 -2.08 0.76
CA SER A 71 -0.86 -3.21 1.66
C SER A 71 0.07 -4.36 1.28
N PRO A 72 1.01 -4.79 2.15
CA PRO A 72 1.86 -5.95 1.88
C PRO A 72 1.01 -7.21 1.68
N ALA A 73 -0.16 -7.30 2.31
CA ALA A 73 -1.04 -8.45 2.19
C ALA A 73 -1.48 -8.71 0.74
N TYR A 74 -1.64 -7.67 -0.09
CA TYR A 74 -1.98 -7.83 -1.52
C TYR A 74 -0.84 -8.47 -2.33
N ILE A 75 0.40 -8.39 -1.87
CA ILE A 75 1.61 -8.77 -2.62
C ILE A 75 2.21 -10.08 -2.09
N TYR A 76 2.06 -10.37 -0.79
CA TYR A 76 2.59 -11.59 -0.17
C TYR A 76 1.56 -12.69 0.06
N TYR A 77 0.27 -12.38 0.16
CA TYR A 77 -0.78 -13.34 0.53
C TYR A 77 -2.08 -13.12 -0.27
N PRO A 78 -2.12 -13.51 -1.55
CA PRO A 78 -3.30 -13.36 -2.39
C PRO A 78 -4.53 -14.10 -1.83
N GLU A 79 -4.34 -15.18 -1.06
CA GLU A 79 -5.45 -15.92 -0.43
C GLU A 79 -6.18 -15.07 0.63
N LEU A 80 -5.50 -14.08 1.20
CA LEU A 80 -6.10 -13.15 2.17
C LEU A 80 -7.14 -12.25 1.50
N LEU A 81 -6.95 -11.93 0.21
CA LEU A 81 -7.91 -11.17 -0.59
C LEU A 81 -9.16 -11.97 -0.91
N GLU A 82 -9.01 -13.25 -1.25
CA GLU A 82 -10.16 -14.14 -1.40
C GLU A 82 -10.96 -14.23 -0.10
N ARG A 83 -10.29 -14.40 1.04
CA ARG A 83 -10.96 -14.44 2.35
C ARG A 83 -11.66 -13.13 2.69
N LEU A 84 -11.04 -11.98 2.41
CA LEU A 84 -11.64 -10.66 2.60
C LEU A 84 -12.83 -10.45 1.65
N HIS A 85 -12.71 -10.85 0.39
CA HIS A 85 -13.80 -10.78 -0.59
C HIS A 85 -15.00 -11.63 -0.15
N VAL A 86 -14.75 -12.88 0.27
CA VAL A 86 -15.78 -13.78 0.81
C VAL A 86 -16.44 -13.18 2.05
N ARG A 87 -15.67 -12.62 3.00
CA ARG A 87 -16.23 -11.95 4.19
C ARG A 87 -17.08 -10.73 3.83
N THR A 88 -16.65 -9.91 2.88
CA THR A 88 -17.42 -8.73 2.44
C THR A 88 -18.70 -9.14 1.72
N GLN A 89 -18.65 -10.19 0.90
CA GLN A 89 -19.83 -10.81 0.27
C GLN A 89 -20.80 -11.37 1.33
N MET A 90 -20.30 -12.07 2.35
CA MET A 90 -21.12 -12.62 3.44
C MET A 90 -21.76 -11.53 4.29
N LYS A 91 -21.05 -10.44 4.60
CA LYS A 91 -21.61 -9.25 5.27
C LYS A 91 -22.70 -8.58 4.43
N LYS A 92 -22.46 -8.40 3.12
CA LYS A 92 -23.44 -7.83 2.20
C LYS A 92 -24.71 -8.67 2.08
N ASN A 93 -24.58 -10.00 2.20
CA ASN A 93 -25.68 -10.95 2.20
C ASN A 93 -26.29 -11.20 3.60
N GLY A 94 -25.91 -10.43 4.62
CA GLY A 94 -26.47 -10.53 5.97
C GLY A 94 -26.13 -11.80 6.76
N ARG A 95 -25.11 -12.57 6.34
CA ARG A 95 -24.75 -13.88 6.92
C ARG A 95 -23.47 -13.84 7.74
N VAL A 96 -23.38 -12.95 8.73
CA VAL A 96 -22.31 -13.04 9.73
C VAL A 96 -22.91 -12.97 11.12
N HIS A 97 -23.24 -14.14 11.67
CA HIS A 97 -23.26 -14.33 13.12
C HIS A 97 -21.80 -14.49 13.55
N GLU A 98 -21.26 -13.51 14.26
CA GLU A 98 -19.98 -13.66 14.96
C GLU A 98 -20.19 -14.57 16.18
N GLU A 99 -19.82 -15.84 16.07
CA GLU A 99 -19.41 -16.59 17.25
C GLU A 99 -17.92 -16.27 17.48
N ARG A 100 -17.66 -15.51 18.54
CA ARG A 100 -16.32 -15.33 19.09
C ARG A 100 -16.03 -16.55 19.97
N GLU A 101 -15.13 -17.42 19.54
CA GLU A 101 -14.51 -18.40 20.43
C GLU A 101 -13.16 -17.84 20.93
N PHE A 102 -12.98 -17.96 22.25
CA PHE A 102 -11.78 -17.63 23.02
C PHE A 102 -10.70 -18.69 22.84
#